data_AF-A0A1B9NZ37-F1
#
_entry.id   AF-A0A1B9NZ37-F1
#
_cell.length_a   1.000
_cell.length_b   1.000
_cell.length_c   1.000
_cell.angle_alpha   90.00
_cell.angle_beta   90.00
_cell.angle_gamma   90.00
#
_symmetry.space_group_name_H-M   'P 1'
#
loop_
_entity.id
_entity.type
_entity.pdbx_description
1 polymer ?
#
loop_
_entity_poly.entity_id
_entity_poly.type
_entity_poly.pdbx_seq_one_letter_code
_entity_poly.pdbx_strand_id
1 'polypeptide(L)'
;MFNYTTLILNLDLKPTMSFTLSTQDIEEQSVITQCLQEIDHVFSHHKMIDVLHIASDVPDVLAQYLPAIYQCHLSRQGFYQYTKPWHLHTASTLFPLMEVQSLPQYRHHPLRPETPKGKVYQRYDHDADVEISFRVFDIEKDMDRLTTWMNDPRVAHFWEQAWSKEKLTDFAQERLNDDHIMPLIGEFNGKPFGYVEAYWVSEDRLSPYFDVQPYDRGIHLLVGESEFRGAHYFNCWMRAISHYLFIDDARTQRIVLEPRADNQRLFTRIQEVGYRKCFEFNFPHKRSALMMLERDAFFTEQW
;
A
#
# COMPACT_ATOMS: atom_id res chain seq x y z
N MET A 1 -20.36 -21.21 12.43
CA MET A 1 -21.19 -20.94 13.62
C MET A 1 -20.77 -19.58 14.11
N PHE A 2 -21.74 -18.66 14.24
CA PHE A 2 -21.52 -17.24 14.50
C PHE A 2 -21.26 -17.03 16.00
N ASN A 3 -20.12 -16.44 16.39
CA ASN A 3 -19.81 -16.07 17.78
C ASN A 3 -19.80 -14.53 17.97
N TYR A 4 -20.95 -13.90 17.69
CA TYR A 4 -21.38 -12.64 18.32
C TYR A 4 -22.91 -12.61 18.30
N THR A 5 -23.53 -11.97 19.29
CA THR A 5 -24.98 -12.10 19.50
C THR A 5 -25.81 -11.29 18.50
N THR A 6 -25.37 -10.09 18.08
CA THR A 6 -26.05 -9.27 17.04
C THR A 6 -25.12 -8.16 16.51
N LEU A 7 -25.11 -7.94 15.19
CA LEU A 7 -24.61 -6.71 14.55
C LEU A 7 -25.82 -5.86 14.15
N ILE A 8 -25.88 -4.60 14.56
CA ILE A 8 -26.93 -3.67 14.15
C ILE A 8 -26.31 -2.48 13.44
N LEU A 9 -26.58 -2.36 12.15
CA LEU A 9 -26.25 -1.19 11.34
C LEU A 9 -27.49 -0.30 11.20
N ASN A 10 -27.37 0.94 11.62
CA ASN A 10 -28.36 1.98 11.35
C ASN A 10 -27.70 3.07 10.48
N LEU A 11 -28.31 3.38 9.33
CA LEU A 11 -27.84 4.34 8.34
C LEU A 11 -28.65 5.65 8.33
N ASP A 12 -29.32 5.98 9.44
CA ASP A 12 -30.02 7.25 9.66
C ASP A 12 -29.05 8.46 9.60
N LEU A 13 -29.56 9.67 9.94
CA LEU A 13 -28.80 10.94 9.95
C LEU A 13 -27.43 10.88 10.67
N LYS A 14 -27.26 9.95 11.62
CA LYS A 14 -25.99 9.63 12.25
C LYS A 14 -25.79 8.11 12.17
N PRO A 15 -24.97 7.61 11.24
CA PRO A 15 -24.76 6.19 11.10
C PRO A 15 -24.16 5.58 12.37
N THR A 16 -24.79 4.51 12.86
CA THR A 16 -24.35 3.79 14.06
C THR A 16 -24.12 2.32 13.75
N MET A 17 -23.04 1.77 14.30
CA MET A 17 -22.72 0.35 14.25
C MET A 17 -22.60 -0.16 15.69
N SER A 18 -23.47 -1.07 16.08
CA SER A 18 -23.49 -1.63 17.43
C SER A 18 -22.97 -3.06 17.42
N PHE A 19 -22.05 -3.35 18.34
CA PHE A 19 -21.51 -4.69 18.58
C PHE A 19 -21.89 -5.15 19.99
N THR A 20 -22.61 -6.26 20.08
CA THR A 20 -22.76 -6.97 21.36
C THR A 20 -21.71 -8.07 21.41
N LEU A 21 -20.63 -7.80 22.15
CA LEU A 21 -19.52 -8.73 22.40
C LEU A 21 -19.47 -9.04 23.89
N SER A 22 -19.36 -10.31 24.24
CA SER A 22 -19.00 -10.73 25.59
C SER A 22 -17.48 -10.66 25.79
N THR A 23 -17.02 -10.66 27.03
CA THR A 23 -15.58 -10.72 27.34
C THR A 23 -14.91 -11.98 26.76
N GLN A 24 -15.65 -13.10 26.67
CA GLN A 24 -15.17 -14.35 26.09
C GLN A 24 -14.99 -14.25 24.57
N ASP A 25 -15.89 -13.55 23.87
CA ASP A 25 -15.80 -13.37 22.41
C ASP A 25 -14.52 -12.62 22.00
N ILE A 26 -13.97 -11.79 22.88
CA ILE A 26 -12.79 -10.97 22.60
C ILE A 26 -11.48 -11.76 22.75
N GLU A 27 -11.48 -12.84 23.54
CA GLU A 27 -10.33 -13.75 23.62
C GLU A 27 -10.18 -14.57 22.32
N GLU A 28 -11.24 -14.68 21.52
CA GLU A 28 -11.22 -15.31 20.19
C GLU A 28 -10.78 -14.30 19.10
N GLN A 29 -9.53 -14.42 18.62
CA GLN A 29 -9.01 -13.57 17.53
C GLN A 29 -9.88 -13.55 16.26
N SER A 30 -10.62 -14.63 16.00
CA SER A 30 -11.56 -14.72 14.88
C SER A 30 -12.69 -13.70 14.96
N VAL A 31 -13.21 -13.40 16.15
CA VAL A 31 -14.33 -12.45 16.32
C VAL A 31 -13.87 -11.03 16.05
N ILE A 32 -12.69 -10.64 16.56
CA ILE A 32 -12.11 -9.32 16.27
C ILE A 32 -11.84 -9.16 14.77
N THR A 33 -11.28 -10.18 14.13
CA THR A 33 -11.05 -10.17 12.68
C THR A 33 -12.36 -9.96 11.92
N GLN A 34 -13.42 -10.65 12.32
CA GLN A 34 -14.74 -10.48 11.71
C GLN A 34 -15.29 -9.07 11.93
N CYS A 35 -15.17 -8.49 13.13
CA CYS A 35 -15.60 -7.11 13.39
C CYS A 35 -14.88 -6.11 12.46
N LEU A 36 -13.57 -6.28 12.25
CA LEU A 36 -12.80 -5.43 11.33
C LEU A 36 -13.29 -5.57 9.87
N GLN A 37 -13.61 -6.80 9.44
CA GLN A 37 -14.14 -7.05 8.10
C GLN A 37 -15.53 -6.41 7.90
N GLU A 38 -16.40 -6.48 8.91
CA GLU A 38 -17.71 -5.83 8.84
C GLU A 38 -17.57 -4.30 8.79
N ILE A 39 -16.63 -3.71 9.55
CA ILE A 39 -16.37 -2.26 9.49
C ILE A 39 -15.86 -1.86 8.10
N ASP A 40 -14.90 -2.60 7.53
CA ASP A 40 -14.40 -2.35 6.16
C ASP A 40 -15.52 -2.50 5.12
N HIS A 41 -16.39 -3.50 5.29
CA HIS A 41 -17.55 -3.71 4.43
C HIS A 41 -18.49 -2.50 4.46
N VAL A 42 -18.86 -2.02 5.65
CA VAL A 42 -19.72 -0.83 5.82
C VAL A 42 -19.07 0.40 5.19
N PHE A 43 -17.81 0.69 5.50
CA PHE A 43 -17.14 1.86 4.92
C PHE A 43 -17.01 1.74 3.40
N SER A 44 -16.71 0.56 2.86
CA SER A 44 -16.55 0.37 1.42
C SER A 44 -17.88 0.53 0.64
N HIS A 45 -19.01 0.06 1.19
CA HIS A 45 -20.32 0.15 0.54
C HIS A 45 -21.01 1.51 0.76
N HIS A 46 -20.68 2.20 1.86
CA HIS A 46 -21.27 3.48 2.24
C HIS A 46 -20.20 4.58 2.31
N LYS A 47 -19.60 4.91 1.16
CA LYS A 47 -18.48 5.87 1.03
C LYS A 47 -18.74 7.27 1.60
N MET A 48 -20.02 7.67 1.73
CA MET A 48 -20.41 8.95 2.33
C MET A 48 -20.39 8.95 3.87
N ILE A 49 -20.13 7.81 4.50
CA ILE A 49 -20.01 7.71 5.96
C ILE A 49 -18.57 8.00 6.36
N ASP A 50 -18.37 9.12 7.03
CA ASP A 50 -17.06 9.51 7.56
C ASP A 50 -16.80 9.00 8.98
N VAL A 51 -17.87 8.78 9.76
CA VAL A 51 -17.79 8.38 11.16
C VAL A 51 -18.89 7.36 11.47
N LEU A 52 -18.51 6.29 12.16
CA LEU A 52 -19.42 5.34 12.79
C LEU A 52 -19.45 5.59 14.29
N HIS A 53 -20.66 5.66 14.86
CA HIS A 53 -20.81 5.56 16.31
C HIS A 53 -20.81 4.09 16.73
N ILE A 54 -19.87 3.72 17.60
CA ILE A 54 -19.61 2.36 18.06
C ILE A 54 -20.21 2.17 19.45
N ALA A 55 -21.27 1.35 19.55
CA ALA A 55 -21.79 0.91 20.84
C ALA A 55 -21.23 -0.48 21.17
N SER A 56 -20.69 -0.64 22.38
CA SER A 56 -20.14 -1.92 22.88
C SER A 56 -20.37 -2.05 24.38
N ASP A 57 -20.70 -3.26 24.82
CA ASP A 57 -20.82 -3.62 26.24
C ASP A 57 -19.44 -3.77 26.94
N VAL A 58 -18.36 -3.79 26.15
CA VAL A 58 -16.96 -4.03 26.57
C VAL A 58 -16.00 -3.01 25.93
N PRO A 59 -16.25 -1.70 26.07
CA PRO A 59 -15.58 -0.65 25.29
C PRO A 59 -14.06 -0.58 25.54
N ASP A 60 -13.61 -0.81 26.77
CA ASP A 60 -12.19 -0.75 27.12
C ASP A 60 -11.37 -1.84 26.43
N VAL A 61 -11.95 -3.02 26.24
CA VAL A 61 -11.27 -4.13 25.57
C VAL A 61 -11.26 -3.91 24.06
N LEU A 62 -12.38 -3.44 23.49
CA LEU A 62 -12.46 -3.09 22.07
C LEU A 62 -11.41 -2.04 21.69
N ALA A 63 -11.17 -1.04 22.56
CA ALA A 63 -10.14 -0.02 22.36
C ALA A 63 -8.70 -0.57 22.29
N GLN A 64 -8.41 -1.74 22.88
CA GLN A 64 -7.08 -2.38 22.75
C GLN A 64 -6.85 -2.95 21.35
N TYR A 65 -7.92 -3.37 20.68
CA TYR A 65 -7.89 -3.95 19.33
C TYR A 65 -8.20 -2.94 18.23
N LEU A 66 -8.84 -1.82 18.59
CA LEU A 66 -9.20 -0.72 17.71
C LEU A 66 -8.88 0.60 18.41
N PRO A 67 -7.59 0.96 18.53
CA PRO A 67 -7.17 2.18 19.23
C PRO A 67 -7.65 3.46 18.53
N ALA A 68 -8.12 3.37 17.30
CA ALA A 68 -8.74 4.47 16.57
C ALA A 68 -10.16 4.81 17.07
N ILE A 69 -10.78 3.99 17.92
CA ILE A 69 -12.04 4.30 18.57
C ILE A 69 -11.79 5.33 19.68
N TYR A 70 -12.40 6.50 19.55
CA TYR A 70 -12.32 7.58 20.54
C TYR A 70 -13.70 8.08 20.89
N GLN A 71 -14.04 8.11 22.19
CA GLN A 71 -15.37 8.52 22.68
C GLN A 71 -16.53 7.82 21.94
N CYS A 72 -16.42 6.50 21.72
CA CYS A 72 -17.39 5.71 20.96
C CYS A 72 -17.55 6.11 19.48
N HIS A 73 -16.59 6.82 18.89
CA HIS A 73 -16.58 7.16 17.46
C HIS A 73 -15.38 6.51 16.78
N LEU A 74 -15.60 5.97 15.59
CA LEU A 74 -14.56 5.50 14.69
C LEU A 74 -14.68 6.27 13.38
N SER A 75 -13.70 7.11 13.07
CA SER A 75 -13.65 7.75 11.76
C SER A 75 -13.14 6.78 10.71
N ARG A 76 -13.62 6.92 9.47
CA ARG A 76 -13.12 6.23 8.28
C ARG A 76 -11.61 6.39 8.14
N GLN A 77 -11.14 7.64 8.25
CA GLN A 77 -9.72 7.99 8.20
C GLN A 77 -8.90 7.30 9.30
N GLY A 78 -9.45 7.18 10.51
CA GLY A 78 -8.80 6.51 11.62
C GLY A 78 -8.75 5.00 11.43
N PHE A 79 -9.84 4.41 10.92
CA PHE A 79 -9.92 2.99 10.61
C PHE A 79 -8.89 2.58 9.55
N TYR A 80 -8.85 3.26 8.41
CA TYR A 80 -7.89 2.95 7.34
C TYR A 80 -6.44 3.30 7.66
N GLN A 81 -6.15 4.01 8.75
CA GLN A 81 -4.78 4.18 9.23
C GLN A 81 -4.35 3.09 10.22
N TYR A 82 -5.26 2.22 10.64
CA TYR A 82 -4.95 1.13 11.57
C TYR A 82 -4.27 -0.04 10.87
N THR A 83 -3.11 -0.49 11.36
CA THR A 83 -2.28 -1.45 10.62
C THR A 83 -2.80 -2.90 10.62
N LYS A 84 -3.34 -3.37 11.76
CA LYS A 84 -3.50 -4.82 12.02
C LYS A 84 -4.42 -5.62 11.09
N PRO A 85 -5.45 -5.08 10.38
CA PRO A 85 -6.22 -5.91 9.46
C PRO A 85 -5.50 -6.20 8.14
N TRP A 86 -4.50 -5.38 7.77
CA TRP A 86 -3.93 -5.43 6.42
C TRP A 86 -2.42 -5.67 6.38
N HIS A 87 -1.70 -5.17 7.39
CA HIS A 87 -0.25 -5.21 7.45
C HIS A 87 0.22 -6.48 8.18
N LEU A 88 1.13 -7.23 7.54
CA LEU A 88 1.47 -8.60 7.92
C LEU A 88 2.90 -8.76 8.45
N HIS A 89 3.57 -7.66 8.78
CA HIS A 89 4.87 -7.69 9.46
C HIS A 89 4.94 -6.61 10.56
N THR A 90 6.08 -6.48 11.24
CA THR A 90 6.26 -5.34 12.15
C THR A 90 6.35 -4.05 11.32
N ALA A 91 5.43 -3.12 11.55
CA ALA A 91 5.41 -1.84 10.85
C ALA A 91 6.69 -1.03 11.10
N SER A 92 7.25 -0.49 10.02
CA SER A 92 8.48 0.32 10.02
C SER A 92 8.41 1.56 10.93
N THR A 93 7.22 2.09 11.26
CA THR A 93 7.07 3.19 12.23
C THR A 93 7.74 2.94 13.57
N LEU A 94 7.80 1.70 14.03
CA LEU A 94 8.42 1.37 15.31
C LEU A 94 9.96 1.35 15.24
N PHE A 95 10.54 1.42 14.04
CA PHE A 95 11.97 1.45 13.86
C PHE A 95 12.56 2.82 14.27
N PRO A 96 13.61 2.83 15.11
CA PRO A 96 14.17 4.05 15.66
C PRO A 96 14.73 4.96 14.56
N LEU A 97 14.56 6.27 14.73
CA LEU A 97 15.21 7.26 13.87
C LEU A 97 16.69 7.35 14.24
N MET A 98 17.54 6.85 13.36
CA MET A 98 19.00 7.05 13.40
C MET A 98 19.44 7.56 12.04
N GLU A 99 20.16 8.66 11.98
CA GLU A 99 20.67 9.17 10.70
C GLU A 99 21.94 8.42 10.29
N VAL A 100 22.00 8.07 9.01
CA VAL A 100 23.14 7.44 8.36
C VAL A 100 23.37 8.09 7.00
N GLN A 101 24.51 7.78 6.38
CA GLN A 101 24.78 8.09 4.98
C GLN A 101 25.29 6.82 4.31
N SER A 102 24.39 6.09 3.64
CA SER A 102 24.72 4.81 3.00
C SER A 102 25.80 4.95 1.92
N LEU A 103 25.71 6.00 1.11
CA LEU A 103 26.69 6.33 0.07
C LEU A 103 27.02 7.83 0.05
N PRO A 104 28.27 8.23 -0.27
CA PRO A 104 28.69 9.64 -0.24
C PRO A 104 27.89 10.57 -1.16
N GLN A 105 27.34 10.05 -2.26
CA GLN A 105 26.52 10.82 -3.21
C GLN A 105 25.10 11.10 -2.72
N TYR A 106 24.62 10.37 -1.71
CA TYR A 106 23.29 10.55 -1.16
C TYR A 106 23.33 11.45 0.08
N ARG A 107 22.19 12.07 0.38
CA ARG A 107 22.01 12.86 1.60
C ARG A 107 22.04 11.95 2.82
N HIS A 108 22.21 12.54 4.00
CA HIS A 108 21.92 11.80 5.22
C HIS A 108 20.43 11.42 5.21
N HIS A 109 20.14 10.20 5.63
CA HIS A 109 18.80 9.64 5.64
C HIS A 109 18.62 8.75 6.88
N PRO A 110 17.37 8.47 7.29
CA PRO A 110 17.10 7.50 8.32
C PRO A 110 17.64 6.12 7.94
N LEU A 111 18.24 5.41 8.90
CA LEU A 111 18.50 3.99 8.80
C LEU A 111 17.16 3.28 8.58
N ARG A 112 17.12 2.37 7.61
CA ARG A 112 15.93 1.62 7.25
C ARG A 112 15.88 0.29 8.01
N PRO A 113 14.68 -0.20 8.38
CA PRO A 113 14.56 -1.55 8.90
C PRO A 113 14.95 -2.58 7.83
N GLU A 114 15.31 -3.78 8.26
CA GLU A 114 15.51 -4.90 7.34
C GLU A 114 14.24 -5.16 6.52
N THR A 115 14.42 -5.50 5.24
CA THR A 115 13.32 -5.92 4.37
C THR A 115 12.62 -7.15 4.97
N PRO A 116 11.29 -7.12 5.15
CA PRO A 116 10.53 -8.25 5.69
C PRO A 116 10.59 -9.46 4.74
N LYS A 117 10.02 -10.59 5.16
CA LYS A 117 9.94 -11.80 4.33
C LYS A 117 8.49 -12.23 4.14
N GLY A 118 8.21 -12.84 2.99
CA GLY A 118 6.88 -13.37 2.70
C GLY A 118 5.85 -12.29 2.41
N LYS A 119 4.59 -12.56 2.75
CA LYS A 119 3.46 -11.65 2.51
C LYS A 119 3.52 -10.47 3.49
N VAL A 120 3.47 -9.25 2.97
CA VAL A 120 3.60 -8.01 3.74
C VAL A 120 2.29 -7.25 3.89
N TYR A 121 1.37 -7.46 2.95
CA TYR A 121 0.10 -6.77 2.89
C TYR A 121 -0.98 -7.66 2.28
N GLN A 122 -2.21 -7.59 2.79
CA GLN A 122 -3.38 -8.26 2.22
C GLN A 122 -4.64 -7.47 2.52
N ARG A 123 -5.54 -7.38 1.55
CA ARG A 123 -6.86 -6.78 1.71
C ARG A 123 -7.86 -7.35 0.72
N TYR A 124 -9.13 -7.44 1.13
CA TYR A 124 -10.23 -7.61 0.19
C TYR A 124 -10.68 -6.25 -0.35
N ASP A 125 -10.65 -6.08 -1.66
CA ASP A 125 -11.17 -4.88 -2.30
C ASP A 125 -12.62 -5.11 -2.73
N HIS A 126 -13.56 -4.45 -2.05
CA HIS A 126 -14.99 -4.62 -2.27
C HIS A 126 -15.48 -4.03 -3.59
N ASP A 127 -14.83 -2.98 -4.11
CA ASP A 127 -15.15 -2.46 -5.45
C ASP A 127 -14.70 -3.47 -6.51
N ALA A 128 -13.53 -4.09 -6.27
CA ALA A 128 -12.90 -4.97 -7.22
C ALA A 128 -13.36 -6.44 -7.16
N ASP A 129 -14.01 -6.81 -6.06
CA ASP A 129 -14.43 -8.17 -5.69
C ASP A 129 -13.28 -9.18 -5.75
N VAL A 130 -12.12 -8.78 -5.25
CA VAL A 130 -10.91 -9.60 -5.23
C VAL A 130 -10.09 -9.36 -3.97
N GLU A 131 -9.36 -10.38 -3.56
CA GLU A 131 -8.25 -10.21 -2.62
C GLU A 131 -7.03 -9.69 -3.37
N ILE A 132 -6.46 -8.58 -2.89
CA ILE A 132 -5.18 -8.03 -3.32
C ILE A 132 -4.15 -8.25 -2.21
N SER A 133 -2.96 -8.71 -2.57
CA SER A 133 -1.86 -8.84 -1.62
C SER A 133 -0.51 -8.52 -2.26
N PHE A 134 0.45 -8.19 -1.41
CA PHE A 134 1.85 -8.02 -1.79
C PHE A 134 2.72 -8.92 -0.93
N ARG A 135 3.73 -9.51 -1.55
CA ARG A 135 4.78 -10.26 -0.88
C ARG A 135 6.14 -9.88 -1.41
N VAL A 136 7.17 -10.03 -0.58
CA VAL A 136 8.55 -9.81 -1.01
C VAL A 136 8.91 -10.80 -2.12
N PHE A 137 9.60 -10.27 -3.12
CA PHE A 137 10.09 -11.02 -4.27
C PHE A 137 11.00 -12.17 -3.83
N ASP A 138 10.80 -13.34 -4.44
CA ASP A 138 11.57 -14.54 -4.14
C ASP A 138 12.24 -15.03 -5.42
N ILE A 139 13.59 -14.99 -5.45
CA ILE A 139 14.37 -15.34 -6.65
C ILE A 139 14.01 -16.74 -7.16
N GLU A 140 13.91 -17.73 -6.26
CA GLU A 140 13.68 -19.12 -6.65
C GLU A 140 12.28 -19.30 -7.26
N LYS A 141 11.29 -18.56 -6.76
CA LYS A 141 9.89 -18.70 -7.19
C LYS A 141 9.51 -17.80 -8.36
N ASP A 142 10.13 -16.63 -8.47
CA ASP A 142 9.61 -15.55 -9.31
C ASP A 142 10.52 -15.19 -10.49
N MET A 143 11.79 -15.60 -10.52
CA MET A 143 12.70 -15.19 -11.60
C MET A 143 12.23 -15.58 -13.00
N ASP A 144 11.65 -16.77 -13.19
CA ASP A 144 11.12 -17.17 -14.50
C ASP A 144 9.96 -16.26 -14.95
N ARG A 145 9.12 -15.88 -13.99
CA ARG A 145 8.00 -14.99 -14.24
C ARG A 145 8.46 -13.58 -14.54
N LEU A 146 9.36 -13.04 -13.72
CA LEU A 146 9.94 -11.71 -13.92
C LEU A 146 10.66 -11.63 -15.27
N THR A 147 11.41 -12.66 -15.65
CA THR A 147 12.07 -12.75 -16.95
C THR A 147 11.06 -12.66 -18.09
N THR A 148 9.97 -13.42 -18.01
CA THR A 148 8.90 -13.40 -19.01
C THR A 148 8.26 -12.02 -19.09
N TRP A 149 7.93 -11.41 -17.95
CA TRP A 149 7.29 -10.11 -17.88
C TRP A 149 8.18 -8.98 -18.40
N MET A 150 9.46 -8.94 -18.04
CA MET A 150 10.42 -7.92 -18.50
C MET A 150 10.66 -7.99 -20.02
N ASN A 151 10.52 -9.17 -20.60
CA ASN A 151 10.66 -9.40 -22.04
C ASN A 151 9.34 -9.25 -22.82
N ASP A 152 8.20 -9.01 -22.16
CA ASP A 152 6.97 -8.64 -22.85
C ASP A 152 7.18 -7.28 -23.56
N PRO A 153 6.89 -7.15 -24.86
CA PRO A 153 7.18 -5.92 -25.62
C PRO A 153 6.55 -4.65 -25.04
N ARG A 154 5.40 -4.76 -24.38
CA ARG A 154 4.74 -3.60 -23.74
C ARG A 154 5.49 -3.19 -22.48
N VAL A 155 5.96 -4.14 -21.68
CA VAL A 155 6.76 -3.85 -20.47
C VAL A 155 8.13 -3.31 -20.87
N ALA A 156 8.80 -3.99 -21.81
CA ALA A 156 10.11 -3.61 -22.32
C ALA A 156 10.16 -2.18 -22.88
N HIS A 157 9.05 -1.69 -23.47
CA HIS A 157 8.94 -0.31 -23.94
C HIS A 157 9.12 0.75 -22.83
N PHE A 158 8.72 0.44 -21.59
CA PHE A 158 8.81 1.38 -20.47
C PHE A 158 9.99 1.08 -19.53
N TRP A 159 10.29 -0.20 -19.33
CA TRP A 159 11.35 -0.63 -18.41
C TRP A 159 12.72 -0.70 -19.08
N GLU A 160 12.79 -0.94 -20.40
CA GLU A 160 14.05 -1.07 -21.16
C GLU A 160 14.98 -2.19 -20.63
N GLN A 161 14.39 -3.20 -20.00
CA GLN A 161 15.08 -4.33 -19.33
C GLN A 161 14.74 -5.70 -19.93
N ALA A 162 14.47 -5.77 -21.24
CA ALA A 162 14.37 -7.04 -21.97
C ALA A 162 15.75 -7.72 -22.09
N TRP A 163 16.26 -8.18 -20.95
CA TRP A 163 17.59 -8.74 -20.77
C TRP A 163 17.51 -10.28 -20.64
N SER A 164 18.68 -10.93 -20.66
CA SER A 164 18.79 -12.35 -20.34
C SER A 164 18.37 -12.63 -18.90
N LYS A 165 17.90 -13.86 -18.64
CA LYS A 165 17.56 -14.33 -17.28
C LYS A 165 18.72 -14.15 -16.32
N GLU A 166 19.95 -14.46 -16.74
CA GLU A 166 21.17 -14.29 -15.95
C GLU A 166 21.34 -12.84 -15.47
N LYS A 167 21.28 -11.87 -16.40
CA LYS A 167 21.41 -10.45 -16.07
C LYS A 167 20.25 -9.95 -15.19
N LEU A 168 19.03 -10.46 -15.39
CA LEU A 168 17.90 -10.14 -14.52
C LEU A 168 18.04 -10.74 -13.13
N THR A 169 18.66 -11.93 -12.99
CA THR A 169 18.96 -12.53 -11.69
C THR A 169 19.96 -11.67 -10.92
N ASP A 170 21.04 -11.22 -11.57
CA ASP A 170 22.02 -10.32 -10.96
C ASP A 170 21.35 -9.01 -10.52
N PHE A 171 20.55 -8.41 -11.40
CA PHE A 171 19.75 -7.23 -11.09
C PHE A 171 18.82 -7.45 -9.88
N ALA A 172 18.08 -8.56 -9.84
CA ALA A 172 17.17 -8.85 -8.74
C ALA A 172 17.91 -9.07 -7.41
N GLN A 173 19.10 -9.71 -7.46
CA GLN A 173 19.95 -9.90 -6.30
C GLN A 173 20.49 -8.57 -5.77
N GLU A 174 20.87 -7.64 -6.65
CA GLU A 174 21.22 -6.28 -6.25
C GLU A 174 20.04 -5.58 -5.56
N ARG A 175 18.83 -5.65 -6.12
CA ARG A 175 17.63 -5.04 -5.52
C ARG A 175 17.30 -5.62 -4.15
N LEU A 176 17.50 -6.93 -3.95
CA LEU A 176 17.27 -7.57 -2.65
C LEU A 176 18.35 -7.25 -1.60
N ASN A 177 19.55 -6.85 -2.03
CA ASN A 177 20.65 -6.45 -1.15
C ASN A 177 20.69 -4.95 -0.87
N ASP A 178 19.72 -4.20 -1.39
CA ASP A 178 19.67 -2.76 -1.34
C ASP A 178 18.55 -2.29 -0.42
N ASP A 179 18.89 -1.89 0.81
CA ASP A 179 17.93 -1.52 1.86
C ASP A 179 17.00 -0.35 1.47
N HIS A 180 17.37 0.43 0.43
CA HIS A 180 16.51 1.49 -0.05
C HIS A 180 15.32 0.99 -0.88
N ILE A 181 15.35 -0.26 -1.39
CA ILE A 181 14.35 -0.84 -2.28
C ILE A 181 13.72 -2.09 -1.66
N MET A 182 12.40 -2.16 -1.71
CA MET A 182 11.64 -3.36 -1.40
C MET A 182 11.00 -3.92 -2.68
N PRO A 183 11.60 -4.96 -3.30
CA PRO A 183 11.01 -5.63 -4.45
C PRO A 183 9.84 -6.52 -4.00
N LEU A 184 8.67 -6.33 -4.61
CA LEU A 184 7.42 -7.01 -4.27
C LEU A 184 6.80 -7.68 -5.50
N ILE A 185 6.08 -8.77 -5.25
CA ILE A 185 5.11 -9.36 -6.19
C ILE A 185 3.71 -8.98 -5.72
N GLY A 186 2.93 -8.41 -6.63
CA GLY A 186 1.49 -8.22 -6.43
C GLY A 186 0.71 -9.46 -6.85
N GLU A 187 -0.28 -9.85 -6.05
CA GLU A 187 -1.12 -11.02 -6.28
C GLU A 187 -2.61 -10.67 -6.15
N PHE A 188 -3.43 -11.12 -7.12
CA PHE A 188 -4.89 -11.12 -7.01
C PHE A 188 -5.38 -12.54 -6.72
N ASN A 189 -6.10 -12.74 -5.62
CA ASN A 189 -6.56 -14.07 -5.16
C ASN A 189 -5.43 -15.10 -5.11
N GLY A 190 -4.24 -14.67 -4.67
CA GLY A 190 -3.03 -15.49 -4.63
C GLY A 190 -2.37 -15.76 -5.98
N LYS A 191 -2.88 -15.19 -7.09
CA LYS A 191 -2.26 -15.28 -8.42
C LYS A 191 -1.38 -14.05 -8.70
N PRO A 192 -0.07 -14.22 -8.90
CA PRO A 192 0.84 -13.13 -9.24
C PRO A 192 0.46 -12.41 -10.54
N PHE A 193 0.48 -11.07 -10.52
CA PHE A 193 0.13 -10.26 -11.69
C PHE A 193 1.20 -9.24 -12.10
N GLY A 194 2.03 -8.79 -11.16
CA GLY A 194 2.97 -7.71 -11.39
C GLY A 194 4.13 -7.67 -10.40
N TYR A 195 5.14 -6.89 -10.75
CA TYR A 195 6.33 -6.64 -9.96
C TYR A 195 6.38 -5.16 -9.59
N VAL A 196 6.69 -4.87 -8.33
CA VAL A 196 6.72 -3.52 -7.75
C VAL A 196 8.05 -3.30 -7.05
N GLU A 197 8.69 -2.16 -7.28
CA GLU A 197 9.80 -1.68 -6.48
C GLU A 197 9.28 -0.53 -5.60
N ALA A 198 9.10 -0.76 -4.31
CA ALA A 198 8.76 0.29 -3.36
C ALA A 198 10.03 0.78 -2.66
N TYR A 199 10.35 2.06 -2.80
CA TYR A 199 11.67 2.58 -2.42
C TYR A 199 11.62 3.85 -1.57
N TRP A 200 12.71 4.14 -0.86
CA TRP A 200 12.90 5.38 -0.10
C TRP A 200 13.49 6.48 -0.99
N VAL A 201 12.74 7.55 -1.21
CA VAL A 201 13.10 8.55 -2.23
C VAL A 201 14.34 9.35 -1.85
N SER A 202 14.58 9.56 -0.55
CA SER A 202 15.76 10.30 -0.05
C SER A 202 17.10 9.66 -0.44
N GLU A 203 17.07 8.36 -0.76
CA GLU A 203 18.22 7.54 -1.13
C GLU A 203 18.23 7.21 -2.63
N ASP A 204 17.24 7.71 -3.37
CA ASP A 204 17.09 7.44 -4.80
C ASP A 204 17.64 8.59 -5.66
N ARG A 205 17.93 8.28 -6.93
CA ARG A 205 18.30 9.25 -7.97
C ARG A 205 17.26 10.36 -8.19
N LEU A 206 16.00 10.17 -7.76
CA LEU A 206 14.93 11.16 -7.81
C LEU A 206 15.09 12.25 -6.75
N SER A 207 15.76 11.96 -5.61
CA SER A 207 15.95 12.90 -4.50
C SER A 207 16.42 14.31 -4.90
N PRO A 208 17.31 14.52 -5.90
CA PRO A 208 17.82 15.86 -6.20
C PRO A 208 16.83 16.73 -7.00
N TYR A 209 15.72 16.17 -7.49
CA TYR A 209 14.81 16.86 -8.40
C TYR A 209 13.66 17.60 -7.71
N PHE A 210 13.48 17.43 -6.39
CA PHE A 210 12.44 18.10 -5.61
C PHE A 210 12.82 18.21 -4.13
N ASP A 211 11.99 18.90 -3.35
CA ASP A 211 12.16 19.00 -1.90
C ASP A 211 11.73 17.70 -1.19
N VAL A 212 12.58 16.68 -1.32
CA VAL A 212 12.39 15.34 -0.75
C VAL A 212 12.41 15.36 0.78
N GLN A 213 11.49 14.65 1.41
CA GLN A 213 11.44 14.44 2.86
C GLN A 213 12.05 13.07 3.23
N PRO A 214 12.55 12.89 4.47
CA PRO A 214 13.25 11.68 4.89
C PRO A 214 12.46 10.36 4.77
N TYR A 215 11.14 10.43 4.73
CA TYR A 215 10.24 9.27 4.67
C TYR A 215 9.36 9.27 3.42
N ASP A 216 9.69 10.05 2.40
CA ASP A 216 9.01 9.92 1.13
C ASP A 216 9.25 8.53 0.54
N ARG A 217 8.17 7.92 0.06
CA ARG A 217 8.22 6.63 -0.64
C ARG A 217 7.98 6.85 -2.12
N GLY A 218 8.61 6.04 -2.95
CA GLY A 218 8.34 5.98 -4.38
C GLY A 218 7.97 4.57 -4.78
N ILE A 219 7.31 4.44 -5.93
CA ILE A 219 7.05 3.12 -6.52
C ILE A 219 7.38 3.07 -8.01
N HIS A 220 8.02 1.98 -8.45
CA HIS A 220 8.00 1.56 -9.85
C HIS A 220 7.20 0.29 -9.97
N LEU A 221 6.47 0.11 -11.09
CA LEU A 221 5.65 -1.08 -11.27
C LEU A 221 5.57 -1.51 -12.74
N LEU A 222 5.48 -2.83 -12.93
CA LEU A 222 5.00 -3.46 -14.16
C LEU A 222 3.83 -4.40 -13.87
N VAL A 223 2.88 -4.46 -14.81
CA VAL A 223 1.83 -5.48 -14.85
C VAL A 223 2.17 -6.45 -15.96
N GLY A 224 2.65 -7.63 -15.59
CA GLY A 224 3.04 -8.67 -16.53
C GLY A 224 1.83 -9.39 -17.10
N GLU A 225 0.89 -9.79 -16.25
CA GLU A 225 -0.28 -10.57 -16.65
C GLU A 225 -1.34 -9.72 -17.33
N SER A 226 -1.80 -10.16 -18.50
CA SER A 226 -2.74 -9.38 -19.32
C SER A 226 -4.16 -9.38 -18.78
N GLU A 227 -4.58 -10.43 -18.08
CA GLU A 227 -5.92 -10.57 -17.49
C GLU A 227 -6.16 -9.57 -16.35
N PHE A 228 -5.10 -9.13 -15.66
CA PHE A 228 -5.17 -8.17 -14.54
C PHE A 228 -4.91 -6.72 -14.99
N ARG A 229 -5.17 -6.44 -16.27
CA ARG A 229 -5.11 -5.09 -16.83
C ARG A 229 -6.53 -4.51 -16.89
N GLY A 230 -6.66 -3.21 -16.65
CA GLY A 230 -7.96 -2.53 -16.65
C GLY A 230 -7.96 -1.36 -15.70
N ALA A 231 -8.94 -0.45 -15.80
CA ALA A 231 -9.11 0.62 -14.81
C ALA A 231 -9.45 0.03 -13.43
N HIS A 232 -10.34 -0.96 -13.41
CA HIS A 232 -10.73 -1.75 -12.24
C HIS A 232 -9.54 -2.28 -11.43
N TYR A 233 -8.72 -3.14 -12.03
CA TYR A 233 -7.53 -3.68 -11.37
C TYR A 233 -6.51 -2.59 -11.04
N PHE A 234 -6.32 -1.61 -11.93
CA PHE A 234 -5.41 -0.48 -11.68
C PHE A 234 -5.78 0.28 -10.41
N ASN A 235 -7.05 0.65 -10.26
CA ASN A 235 -7.52 1.40 -9.10
C ASN A 235 -7.35 0.57 -7.82
N CYS A 236 -7.65 -0.73 -7.87
CA CYS A 236 -7.46 -1.66 -6.76
C CYS A 236 -5.98 -1.76 -6.32
N TRP A 237 -5.07 -2.17 -7.21
CA TRP A 237 -3.68 -2.38 -6.78
C TRP A 237 -2.97 -1.06 -6.45
N MET A 238 -3.30 0.04 -7.13
CA MET A 238 -2.67 1.34 -6.90
C MET A 238 -3.07 1.91 -5.53
N ARG A 239 -4.33 1.75 -5.13
CA ARG A 239 -4.79 2.08 -3.77
C ARG A 239 -4.15 1.15 -2.74
N ALA A 240 -4.11 -0.15 -3.01
CA ALA A 240 -3.55 -1.14 -2.08
C ALA A 240 -2.06 -0.90 -1.79
N ILE A 241 -1.23 -0.67 -2.82
CA ILE A 241 0.20 -0.38 -2.60
C ILE A 241 0.39 0.95 -1.88
N SER A 242 -0.39 1.98 -2.24
CA SER A 242 -0.31 3.29 -1.57
C SER A 242 -0.71 3.17 -0.09
N HIS A 243 -1.77 2.41 0.19
CA HIS A 243 -2.22 2.12 1.54
C HIS A 243 -1.13 1.43 2.34
N TYR A 244 -0.55 0.34 1.82
CA TYR A 244 0.53 -0.39 2.45
C TYR A 244 1.67 0.54 2.87
N LEU A 245 2.15 1.39 1.95
CA LEU A 245 3.27 2.28 2.22
C LEU A 245 2.96 3.36 3.26
N PHE A 246 1.72 3.87 3.30
CA PHE A 246 1.31 4.81 4.33
C PHE A 246 1.15 4.15 5.70
N ILE A 247 0.63 2.93 5.80
CA ILE A 247 0.42 2.28 7.10
C ILE A 247 1.69 1.58 7.61
N ASP A 248 2.64 1.26 6.73
CA ASP A 248 3.93 0.69 7.14
C ASP A 248 4.76 1.71 7.95
N ASP A 249 4.82 2.96 7.51
CA ASP A 249 5.38 4.04 8.30
C ASP A 249 4.49 5.28 8.33
N ALA A 250 3.88 5.57 9.47
CA ALA A 250 3.13 6.79 9.76
C ALA A 250 3.92 8.08 9.51
N ARG A 251 5.26 8.04 9.46
CA ARG A 251 6.11 9.17 9.06
C ARG A 251 6.10 9.41 7.55
N THR A 252 5.72 8.43 6.74
CA THR A 252 5.49 8.57 5.30
C THR A 252 4.28 9.48 5.08
N GLN A 253 4.56 10.70 4.58
CA GLN A 253 3.53 11.69 4.25
C GLN A 253 3.24 11.78 2.75
N ARG A 254 4.15 11.26 1.91
CA ARG A 254 4.05 11.40 0.45
C ARG A 254 4.52 10.14 -0.25
N ILE A 255 3.79 9.75 -1.28
CA ILE A 255 4.19 8.70 -2.23
C ILE A 255 4.34 9.34 -3.61
N VAL A 256 5.45 9.06 -4.29
CA VAL A 256 5.77 9.68 -5.58
C VAL A 256 5.95 8.66 -6.70
N LEU A 257 5.81 9.16 -7.93
CA LEU A 257 6.11 8.46 -9.16
C LEU A 257 6.78 9.41 -10.14
N GLU A 258 7.60 8.86 -11.04
CA GLU A 258 8.30 9.61 -12.08
C GLU A 258 8.11 9.06 -13.51
N PRO A 259 6.86 8.78 -13.95
CA PRO A 259 6.60 8.29 -15.30
C PRO A 259 7.09 9.25 -16.37
N ARG A 260 7.20 8.76 -17.61
CA ARG A 260 7.50 9.60 -18.76
C ARG A 260 6.44 10.70 -18.91
N ALA A 261 6.87 11.92 -19.22
CA ALA A 261 6.00 13.09 -19.36
C ALA A 261 4.98 12.98 -20.52
N ASP A 262 5.19 12.04 -21.44
CA ASP A 262 4.30 11.73 -22.58
C ASP A 262 3.22 10.69 -22.24
N ASN A 263 3.21 10.10 -21.04
CA ASN A 263 2.28 9.04 -20.65
C ASN A 263 0.90 9.57 -20.20
N GLN A 264 0.18 10.23 -21.12
CA GLN A 264 -1.13 10.83 -20.86
C GLN A 264 -2.15 9.83 -20.32
N ARG A 265 -2.11 8.58 -20.80
CA ARG A 265 -3.02 7.51 -20.34
C ARG A 265 -2.84 7.22 -18.85
N LEU A 266 -1.60 7.26 -18.35
CA LEU A 266 -1.36 7.10 -16.91
C LEU A 266 -1.87 8.32 -16.14
N PHE A 267 -1.61 9.54 -16.62
CA PHE A 267 -2.04 10.76 -15.93
C PHE A 267 -3.55 10.84 -15.75
N THR A 268 -4.33 10.47 -16.77
CA THR A 268 -5.79 10.42 -16.66
C THR A 268 -6.24 9.42 -15.59
N ARG A 269 -5.65 8.23 -15.55
CA ARG A 269 -6.08 7.16 -14.63
C ARG A 269 -5.66 7.41 -13.19
N ILE A 270 -4.46 7.93 -13.00
CA ILE A 270 -3.85 7.99 -11.68
C ILE A 270 -4.40 9.13 -10.81
N GLN A 271 -5.05 10.11 -11.45
CA GLN A 271 -5.80 11.15 -10.76
C GLN A 271 -7.02 10.58 -10.01
N GLU A 272 -7.66 9.51 -10.52
CA GLU A 272 -8.80 8.84 -9.88
C GLU A 272 -8.44 8.15 -8.57
N VAL A 273 -7.15 7.95 -8.32
CA VAL A 273 -6.59 7.37 -7.09
C VAL A 273 -5.77 8.39 -6.29
N GLY A 274 -5.98 9.68 -6.56
CA GLY A 274 -5.49 10.82 -5.76
C GLY A 274 -4.12 11.38 -6.15
N TYR A 275 -3.39 10.78 -7.09
CA TYR A 275 -2.08 11.31 -7.48
C TYR A 275 -2.21 12.56 -8.33
N ARG A 276 -1.50 13.61 -7.93
CA ARG A 276 -1.47 14.90 -8.63
C ARG A 276 -0.15 15.07 -9.38
N LYS A 277 -0.21 15.64 -10.57
CA LYS A 277 0.98 16.01 -11.34
C LYS A 277 1.56 17.29 -10.76
N CYS A 278 2.76 17.23 -10.21
CA CYS A 278 3.43 18.38 -9.61
C CYS A 278 4.12 19.22 -10.69
N PHE A 279 5.09 18.63 -11.38
CA PHE A 279 5.87 19.30 -12.43
C PHE A 279 6.58 18.28 -13.33
N GLU A 280 7.15 18.76 -14.44
CA GLU A 280 7.98 17.96 -15.33
C GLU A 280 9.45 18.34 -15.20
N PHE A 281 10.34 17.36 -15.37
CA PHE A 281 11.78 17.52 -15.29
C PHE A 281 12.49 16.54 -16.24
N ASN A 282 13.79 16.71 -16.44
CA ASN A 282 14.57 15.83 -17.30
C ASN A 282 15.53 14.99 -16.46
N PHE A 283 15.39 13.67 -16.53
CA PHE A 283 16.50 12.76 -16.27
C PHE A 283 17.45 12.73 -17.48
N PRO A 284 18.69 12.24 -17.32
CA PRO A 284 19.60 12.06 -18.45
C PRO A 284 19.04 11.23 -19.61
N HIS A 285 18.13 10.30 -19.32
CA HIS A 285 17.59 9.32 -20.29
C HIS A 285 16.11 9.55 -20.65
N LYS A 286 15.36 10.40 -19.93
CA LYS A 286 13.94 10.68 -20.22
C LYS A 286 13.46 12.02 -19.67
N ARG A 287 12.43 12.58 -20.31
CA ARG A 287 11.59 13.62 -19.71
C ARG A 287 10.54 12.95 -18.83
N SER A 288 10.51 13.29 -17.55
CA SER A 288 9.62 12.73 -16.54
C SER A 288 8.63 13.75 -16.01
N ALA A 289 7.50 13.28 -15.49
CA ALA A 289 6.57 14.05 -14.68
C ALA A 289 6.59 13.51 -13.25
N LEU A 290 6.80 14.37 -12.26
CA LEU A 290 6.63 14.01 -10.85
C LEU A 290 5.14 13.95 -10.56
N MET A 291 4.66 12.79 -10.15
CA MET A 291 3.32 12.59 -9.59
C MET A 291 3.46 12.38 -8.09
N MET A 292 2.53 12.90 -7.30
CA MET A 292 2.56 12.80 -5.85
C MET A 292 1.18 12.53 -5.28
N LEU A 293 1.11 11.62 -4.33
CA LEU A 293 -0.03 11.36 -3.47
C LEU A 293 0.35 11.75 -2.04
N GLU A 294 -0.45 12.63 -1.45
CA GLU A 294 -0.29 13.05 -0.06
C GLU A 294 -1.12 12.15 0.86
N ARG A 295 -0.58 11.85 2.04
CA ARG A 295 -1.21 10.98 3.05
C ARG A 295 -2.61 11.47 3.43
N ASP A 296 -2.74 12.77 3.70
CA ASP A 296 -4.00 13.37 4.12
C ASP A 296 -5.07 13.23 3.03
N ALA A 297 -4.75 13.63 1.80
CA ALA A 297 -5.64 13.48 0.65
C ALA A 297 -6.02 12.00 0.41
N PHE A 298 -5.08 11.07 0.59
CA PHE A 298 -5.37 9.64 0.46
C PHE A 298 -6.42 9.15 1.46
N PHE A 299 -6.25 9.42 2.75
CA PHE A 299 -7.18 8.91 3.76
C PHE A 299 -8.50 9.69 3.87
N THR A 300 -8.60 10.87 3.23
CA THR A 300 -9.83 11.69 3.22
C THR A 300 -10.65 11.54 1.94
N GLU A 301 -10.02 11.35 0.77
CA GLU A 301 -10.72 11.40 -0.52
C GLU A 301 -10.87 10.03 -1.22
N GLN A 302 -10.12 8.99 -0.81
CA GLN A 302 -9.86 7.81 -1.66
C GLN A 302 -10.37 6.46 -1.12
N TRP A 303 -11.25 6.46 -0.11
CA TRP A 303 -11.75 5.28 0.58
C TRP A 303 -13.27 5.19 0.65
#